data_AF-A0A8T4I262-F1
#
_entry.id   AF-A0A8T4I262-F1
#
_cell.length_a   1.000
_cell.length_b   1.000
_cell.length_c   1.000
_cell.angle_alpha   90.00
_cell.angle_beta   90.00
_cell.angle_gamma   90.00
#
_symmetry.space_group_name_H-M   'P 1'
#
loop_
_entity.id
_entity.type
_entity.pdbx_description
1 polymer ?
#
loop_
_entity_poly.entity_id
_entity_poly.type
_entity_poly.pdbx_seq_one_letter_code
_entity_poly.pdbx_strand_id
1 'polypeptide(L)'
;READATRGEFLARQQEGFYAKLADGAGTGSAFQAWDATRREREETYMAESREASGGWQRDSCDLDGGGYDRVALALMRAIARNERTTLILNVRNRQAVPGIDADAVVEVPCLVDAGGARPLATGPVAPDQLGLMLQLKAVERSTIEAAAEHSREAALRALALHPLVDSVHAARRLLEAAGQPRA
;
A
#
# COMPACT_ATOMS: atom_id res chain seq x y z
N ARG A 1 9.76 20.43 -6.98
CA ARG A 1 9.62 20.18 -8.43
C ARG A 1 8.25 19.55 -8.62
N GLU A 2 7.42 20.08 -9.52
CA GLU A 2 6.18 19.40 -9.89
C GLU A 2 6.55 18.15 -10.70
N ALA A 3 6.01 17.01 -10.30
CA ALA A 3 6.08 15.80 -11.12
C ALA A 3 5.06 15.92 -12.27
N ASP A 4 5.53 15.71 -13.50
CA ASP A 4 4.73 15.80 -14.75
C ASP A 4 3.50 14.87 -14.76
N ALA A 5 3.49 13.85 -13.91
CA ALA A 5 2.36 12.96 -13.70
C ALA A 5 2.34 12.44 -12.26
N THR A 6 1.15 12.13 -11.75
CA THR A 6 1.00 11.36 -10.52
C THR A 6 1.54 9.94 -10.71
N ARG A 7 1.86 9.27 -9.59
CA ARG A 7 2.26 7.86 -9.62
C ARG A 7 1.20 6.97 -10.30
N GLY A 8 -0.08 7.25 -10.05
CA GLY A 8 -1.18 6.51 -10.67
C GLY A 8 -1.19 6.64 -12.20
N GLU A 9 -1.06 7.85 -12.73
CA GLU A 9 -1.00 8.12 -14.17
C GLU A 9 0.24 7.54 -14.84
N PHE A 10 1.39 7.54 -14.13
CA PHE A 10 2.60 6.85 -14.59
C PHE A 10 2.34 5.34 -14.74
N LEU A 11 1.81 4.70 -13.70
CA LEU A 11 1.54 3.26 -13.70
C LEU A 11 0.49 2.85 -14.75
N ALA A 12 -0.54 3.67 -14.94
CA ALA A 12 -1.56 3.43 -15.95
C ALA A 12 -0.97 3.43 -17.36
N ARG A 13 -0.22 4.49 -17.73
CA ARG A 13 0.45 4.58 -19.04
C ARG A 13 1.45 3.45 -19.27
N GLN A 14 2.24 3.11 -18.25
CA GLN A 14 3.19 2.01 -18.32
C GLN A 14 2.49 0.68 -18.63
N GLN A 15 1.38 0.38 -17.93
CA GLN A 15 0.63 -0.85 -18.12
C GLN A 15 -0.08 -0.92 -19.47
N GLU A 16 -0.64 0.19 -19.95
CA GLU A 16 -1.20 0.27 -21.30
C GLU A 16 -0.14 -0.05 -22.37
N GLY A 17 1.05 0.53 -22.24
CA GLY A 17 2.18 0.25 -23.13
C GLY A 17 2.64 -1.21 -23.09
N PHE A 18 2.61 -1.86 -21.92
CA PHE A 18 2.90 -3.29 -21.80
C PHE A 18 1.87 -4.14 -22.55
N TYR A 19 0.56 -3.90 -22.34
CA TYR A 19 -0.47 -4.69 -23.00
C TYR A 19 -0.51 -4.47 -24.51
N ALA A 20 -0.27 -3.25 -24.99
CA ALA A 20 -0.15 -2.97 -26.42
C ALA A 20 0.98 -3.78 -27.07
N LYS A 21 2.17 -3.82 -26.44
CA LYS A 21 3.31 -4.62 -26.92
C LYS A 21 3.01 -6.12 -26.99
N LEU A 22 2.19 -6.63 -26.08
CA LEU A 22 1.79 -8.04 -26.10
C LEU A 22 0.73 -8.34 -27.17
N ALA A 23 -0.18 -7.40 -27.43
CA ALA A 23 -1.22 -7.55 -28.44
C ALA A 23 -0.65 -7.64 -29.86
N ASP A 24 0.48 -6.98 -30.12
CA ASP A 24 1.15 -6.94 -31.44
C ASP A 24 1.95 -8.23 -31.80
N GLY A 25 1.76 -9.33 -31.07
CA GLY A 25 2.25 -10.66 -31.47
C GLY A 25 3.63 -11.05 -30.92
N ALA A 26 4.01 -10.50 -29.77
CA ALA A 26 5.19 -10.93 -29.05
C ALA A 26 5.08 -12.44 -28.67
N GLY A 27 5.88 -13.32 -29.29
CA GLY A 27 5.93 -14.75 -28.93
C GLY A 27 6.21 -14.96 -27.43
N THR A 28 5.89 -16.15 -26.88
CA THR A 28 5.95 -16.43 -25.43
C THR A 28 7.28 -16.08 -24.74
N GLY A 29 8.43 -16.21 -25.43
CA GLY A 29 9.73 -15.78 -24.93
C GLY A 29 9.89 -14.26 -24.80
N SER A 30 9.26 -13.49 -25.69
CA SER A 30 9.25 -12.02 -25.63
C SER A 30 8.25 -11.45 -24.62
N ALA A 31 7.21 -12.22 -24.27
CA ALA A 31 6.23 -11.79 -23.26
C ALA A 31 6.82 -11.73 -21.84
N PHE A 32 7.62 -12.74 -21.45
CA PHE A 32 8.32 -12.74 -20.16
C PHE A 32 9.33 -11.59 -20.06
N GLN A 33 10.10 -11.35 -21.12
CA GLN A 33 11.06 -10.25 -21.16
C GLN A 33 10.37 -8.88 -21.08
N ALA A 34 9.26 -8.70 -21.81
CA ALA A 34 8.45 -7.49 -21.72
C ALA A 34 7.90 -7.28 -20.30
N TRP A 35 7.40 -8.35 -19.68
CA TRP A 35 6.89 -8.30 -18.30
C TRP A 35 8.00 -7.95 -17.30
N ASP A 36 9.17 -8.59 -17.38
CA ASP A 36 10.26 -8.31 -16.44
C ASP A 36 10.81 -6.89 -16.63
N ALA A 37 10.90 -6.38 -17.86
CA ALA A 37 11.28 -5.00 -18.13
C ALA A 37 10.28 -4.00 -17.52
N THR A 38 8.97 -4.19 -17.74
CA THR A 38 7.91 -3.36 -17.15
C THR A 38 7.91 -3.43 -15.63
N ARG A 39 8.10 -4.63 -15.06
CA ARG A 39 8.20 -4.83 -13.61
C ARG A 39 9.40 -4.08 -13.03
N ARG A 40 10.59 -4.18 -13.65
CA ARG A 40 11.81 -3.50 -13.20
C ARG A 40 11.66 -1.99 -13.22
N GLU A 41 11.16 -1.43 -14.32
CA GLU A 41 10.89 0.01 -14.43
C GLU A 41 9.94 0.49 -13.31
N ARG A 42 8.92 -0.30 -12.98
CA ARG A 42 8.01 0.00 -11.87
C ARG A 42 8.73 0.01 -10.51
N GLU A 43 9.52 -1.02 -10.22
CA GLU A 43 10.23 -1.15 -8.94
C GLU A 43 11.31 -0.06 -8.79
N GLU A 44 12.05 0.23 -9.85
CA GLU A 44 13.08 1.29 -9.87
C GLU A 44 12.47 2.66 -9.60
N THR A 45 11.28 2.94 -10.13
CA THR A 45 10.59 4.22 -9.93
C THR A 45 9.79 4.29 -8.61
N TYR A 46 9.52 3.16 -7.95
CA TYR A 46 8.78 3.13 -6.68
C TYR A 46 9.61 3.72 -5.54
N MET A 47 9.13 4.79 -4.89
CA MET A 47 9.84 5.52 -3.82
C MET A 47 11.17 6.17 -4.24
N ALA A 48 11.42 6.37 -5.54
CA ALA A 48 12.67 6.98 -6.03
C ALA A 48 12.95 8.37 -5.42
N GLU A 49 11.93 9.23 -5.40
CA GLU A 49 12.04 10.57 -4.80
C GLU A 49 12.19 10.51 -3.27
N SER A 50 11.50 9.58 -2.61
CA SER A 50 11.64 9.35 -1.17
C SER A 50 13.05 8.86 -0.82
N ARG A 51 13.70 8.05 -1.68
CA ARG A 51 15.09 7.60 -1.51
C ARG A 51 16.09 8.74 -1.67
N GLU A 52 15.92 9.59 -2.67
CA GLU A 52 16.75 10.79 -2.84
C GLU A 52 16.62 11.72 -1.62
N ALA A 53 15.39 11.92 -1.13
CA ALA A 53 15.11 12.77 0.02
C ALA A 53 15.61 12.20 1.36
N SER A 54 15.74 10.87 1.50
CA SER A 54 16.17 10.19 2.74
C SER A 54 17.65 9.82 2.78
N GLY A 55 18.47 10.35 1.87
CA GLY A 55 19.93 10.19 1.90
C GLY A 55 20.48 9.02 1.08
N GLY A 56 19.73 8.54 0.09
CA GLY A 56 20.25 7.60 -0.92
C GLY A 56 20.45 6.16 -0.41
N TRP A 57 19.73 5.74 0.63
CA TRP A 57 19.76 4.35 1.08
C TRP A 57 19.29 3.43 -0.04
N GLN A 58 20.19 2.55 -0.47
CA GLN A 58 19.91 1.50 -1.42
C GLN A 58 19.18 0.39 -0.65
N ARG A 59 18.01 -0.04 -1.13
CA ARG A 59 17.35 -1.24 -0.60
C ARG A 59 18.36 -2.38 -0.58
N ASP A 60 18.33 -3.21 0.47
CA ASP A 60 19.08 -4.46 0.46
C ASP A 60 18.73 -5.20 -0.83
N SER A 61 19.73 -5.77 -1.51
CA SER A 61 19.53 -6.51 -2.77
C SER A 61 18.40 -7.55 -2.66
N CYS A 62 18.20 -8.10 -1.46
CA CYS A 62 17.09 -8.98 -1.05
C CYS A 62 15.68 -8.39 -1.30
N ASP A 63 15.50 -7.08 -1.13
CA ASP A 63 14.22 -6.36 -1.35
C ASP A 63 14.01 -5.98 -2.82
N LEU A 64 15.06 -6.02 -3.64
CA LEU A 64 15.05 -5.71 -5.08
C LEU A 64 14.96 -6.98 -5.94
N ASP A 65 15.50 -8.10 -5.47
CA ASP A 65 15.46 -9.43 -6.11
C ASP A 65 14.08 -10.08 -5.98
N GLY A 66 13.13 -9.56 -6.77
CA GLY A 66 11.76 -10.04 -6.81
C GLY A 66 10.90 -9.41 -5.75
N GLY A 67 10.92 -8.07 -5.69
CA GLY A 67 9.78 -7.20 -5.38
C GLY A 67 8.95 -7.48 -4.13
N GLY A 68 9.41 -8.28 -3.16
CA GLY A 68 8.81 -8.60 -1.85
C GLY A 68 7.35 -9.09 -1.87
N TYR A 69 6.45 -8.26 -2.35
CA TYR A 69 5.01 -8.44 -2.49
C TYR A 69 4.61 -9.64 -3.33
N ASP A 70 5.26 -9.89 -4.47
CA ASP A 70 4.99 -11.05 -5.33
C ASP A 70 5.39 -12.37 -4.63
N ARG A 71 6.51 -12.38 -3.90
CA ARG A 71 6.89 -13.53 -3.06
C ARG A 71 5.87 -13.78 -1.96
N VAL A 72 5.41 -12.74 -1.25
CA VAL A 72 4.36 -12.85 -0.22
C VAL A 72 3.04 -13.32 -0.84
N ALA A 73 2.63 -12.77 -1.97
CA ALA A 73 1.41 -13.15 -2.68
C ALA A 73 1.46 -14.62 -3.14
N LEU A 74 2.57 -15.06 -3.75
CA LEU A 74 2.74 -16.44 -4.16
C LEU A 74 2.81 -17.40 -2.97
N ALA A 75 3.44 -17.00 -1.86
CA ALA A 75 3.45 -17.78 -0.63
C ALA A 75 2.05 -17.93 -0.04
N LEU A 76 1.26 -16.85 -0.01
CA LEU A 76 -0.14 -16.86 0.40
C LEU A 76 -0.99 -17.78 -0.50
N MET A 77 -0.83 -17.67 -1.83
CA MET A 77 -1.53 -18.53 -2.79
C MET A 77 -1.17 -20.01 -2.60
N ARG A 78 0.11 -20.35 -2.42
CA ARG A 78 0.53 -21.73 -2.15
C ARG A 78 -0.02 -22.24 -0.81
N ALA A 79 0.01 -21.42 0.22
CA ALA A 79 -0.52 -21.78 1.53
C ALA A 79 -2.02 -22.11 1.48
N ILE A 80 -2.80 -21.30 0.75
CA ILE A 80 -4.24 -21.52 0.57
C ILE A 80 -4.52 -22.71 -0.36
N ALA A 81 -3.90 -22.74 -1.54
CA ALA A 81 -4.23 -23.71 -2.59
C ALA A 81 -3.65 -25.11 -2.34
N ARG A 82 -2.50 -25.20 -1.66
CA ARG A 82 -1.74 -26.44 -1.46
C ARG A 82 -1.57 -26.82 0.00
N ASN A 83 -2.16 -26.06 0.93
CA ASN A 83 -1.97 -26.23 2.36
C ASN A 83 -0.49 -26.18 2.82
N GLU A 84 0.35 -25.47 2.07
CA GLU A 84 1.75 -25.23 2.41
C GLU A 84 1.84 -24.20 3.54
N ARG A 85 1.71 -24.68 4.80
CA ARG A 85 1.64 -23.82 5.98
C ARG A 85 2.82 -22.86 6.06
N THR A 86 2.53 -21.58 6.29
CA THR A 86 3.55 -20.53 6.41
C THR A 86 3.10 -19.43 7.36
N THR A 87 4.05 -18.60 7.80
CA THR A 87 3.78 -17.38 8.58
C THR A 87 4.11 -16.16 7.73
N LEU A 88 3.14 -15.26 7.57
CA LEU A 88 3.27 -14.04 6.78
C LEU A 88 2.75 -12.84 7.59
N ILE A 89 3.33 -11.66 7.40
CA ILE A 89 2.77 -10.40 7.92
C ILE A 89 1.71 -9.94 6.92
N LEU A 90 0.46 -9.83 7.37
CA LEU A 90 -0.69 -9.57 6.50
C LEU A 90 -1.65 -8.55 7.12
N ASN A 91 -2.35 -7.82 6.26
CA ASN A 91 -3.48 -6.99 6.64
C ASN A 91 -4.73 -7.85 6.83
N VAL A 92 -5.21 -7.96 8.07
CA VAL A 92 -6.36 -8.79 8.45
C VAL A 92 -7.24 -8.08 9.47
N ARG A 93 -8.49 -8.54 9.63
CA ARG A 93 -9.36 -8.08 10.71
C ARG A 93 -8.71 -8.38 12.07
N ASN A 94 -8.57 -7.35 12.91
CA ASN A 94 -7.87 -7.40 14.19
C ASN A 94 -8.38 -8.52 15.10
N ARG A 95 -9.71 -8.63 15.25
CA ARG A 95 -10.38 -9.48 16.24
C ARG A 95 -9.89 -9.17 17.65
N GLN A 96 -8.83 -9.84 18.09
CA GLN A 96 -8.20 -9.66 19.40
C GLN A 96 -6.67 -9.67 19.30
N ALA A 97 -6.11 -9.57 18.08
CA ALA A 97 -4.67 -9.72 17.84
C ALA A 97 -3.86 -8.60 18.49
N VAL A 98 -4.33 -7.36 18.33
CA VAL A 98 -3.78 -6.13 18.94
C VAL A 98 -4.80 -5.58 19.95
N PRO A 99 -4.57 -5.75 21.25
CA PRO A 99 -5.39 -5.14 22.30
C PRO A 99 -5.43 -3.61 22.19
N GLY A 100 -6.60 -3.02 22.41
CA GLY A 100 -6.81 -1.57 22.34
C GLY A 100 -7.17 -1.03 20.96
N ILE A 101 -7.06 -1.85 19.91
CA ILE A 101 -7.59 -1.54 18.58
C ILE A 101 -8.95 -2.23 18.39
N ASP A 102 -9.88 -1.58 17.71
CA ASP A 102 -11.20 -2.14 17.39
C ASP A 102 -11.09 -3.53 16.74
N ALA A 103 -11.96 -4.46 17.13
CA ALA A 103 -11.97 -5.83 16.64
C ALA A 103 -12.19 -5.91 15.12
N ASP A 104 -12.93 -4.96 14.55
CA ASP A 104 -13.24 -4.93 13.12
C ASP A 104 -12.25 -4.12 12.29
N ALA A 105 -11.33 -3.40 12.92
CA ALA A 105 -10.28 -2.68 12.21
C ALA A 105 -9.33 -3.64 11.50
N VAL A 106 -8.83 -3.24 10.33
CA VAL A 106 -7.73 -3.93 9.67
C VAL A 106 -6.42 -3.58 10.39
N VAL A 107 -5.63 -4.59 10.72
CA VAL A 107 -4.28 -4.45 11.30
C VAL A 107 -3.31 -5.29 10.50
N GLU A 108 -2.04 -4.88 10.49
CA GLU A 108 -0.95 -5.61 9.86
C GLU A 108 -0.16 -6.37 10.93
N VAL A 109 -0.32 -7.69 10.98
CA VAL A 109 0.25 -8.55 12.04
C VAL A 109 0.72 -9.89 11.46
N PRO A 110 1.63 -10.60 12.15
CA PRO A 110 1.96 -11.97 11.80
C PRO A 110 0.71 -12.86 11.79
N CYS A 111 0.57 -13.67 10.74
CA CYS A 111 -0.55 -14.57 10.53
C CYS A 111 -0.03 -15.96 10.19
N LEU A 112 -0.63 -16.98 10.81
CA LEU A 112 -0.50 -18.36 10.32
C LEU A 112 -1.45 -18.54 9.13
N VAL A 113 -0.92 -19.01 8.01
CA VAL A 113 -1.67 -19.20 6.77
C VAL A 113 -1.63 -20.66 6.36
N ASP A 114 -2.79 -21.22 6.06
CA ASP A 114 -2.95 -22.55 5.48
C ASP A 114 -4.19 -22.61 4.57
N ALA A 115 -4.67 -23.81 4.23
CA ALA A 115 -5.85 -23.97 3.37
C ALA A 115 -7.13 -23.30 3.94
N GLY A 116 -7.17 -23.03 5.25
CA GLY A 116 -8.26 -22.30 5.92
C GLY A 116 -8.11 -20.76 5.87
N GLY A 117 -7.10 -20.24 5.19
CA GLY A 117 -6.83 -18.81 5.08
C GLY A 117 -5.92 -18.26 6.20
N ALA A 118 -5.83 -16.94 6.28
CA ALA A 118 -4.97 -16.24 7.23
C ALA A 118 -5.63 -16.13 8.61
N ARG A 119 -4.91 -16.59 9.65
CA ARG A 119 -5.30 -16.48 11.05
C ARG A 119 -4.29 -15.59 11.78
N PRO A 120 -4.69 -14.41 12.30
CA PRO A 120 -3.79 -13.52 13.00
C PRO A 120 -3.25 -14.18 14.27
N LEU A 121 -1.97 -13.96 14.54
CA LEU A 121 -1.31 -14.31 15.79
C LEU A 121 -1.45 -13.14 16.77
N ALA A 122 -1.68 -13.45 18.04
CA ALA A 122 -1.76 -12.42 19.08
C ALA A 122 -0.38 -11.76 19.27
N THR A 123 -0.33 -10.43 19.17
CA THR A 123 0.92 -9.66 19.33
C THR A 123 1.13 -9.20 20.77
N GLY A 124 0.08 -9.24 21.60
CA GLY A 124 0.08 -8.62 22.93
C GLY A 124 -0.15 -7.11 22.86
N PRO A 125 -0.28 -6.43 24.02
CA PRO A 125 -0.47 -4.99 24.08
C PRO A 125 0.78 -4.25 23.59
N VAL A 126 0.58 -3.16 22.86
CA VAL A 126 1.65 -2.22 22.46
C VAL A 126 1.85 -1.14 23.52
N ALA A 127 2.95 -0.40 23.44
CA ALA A 127 3.20 0.70 24.38
C ALA A 127 2.12 1.81 24.22
N PRO A 128 1.76 2.54 25.29
CA PRO A 128 0.68 3.52 25.23
C PRO A 128 0.86 4.63 24.18
N ASP A 129 2.09 5.08 23.96
CA ASP A 129 2.46 6.05 22.92
C ASP A 129 2.26 5.50 21.51
N GLN A 130 2.64 4.23 21.28
CA GLN A 130 2.41 3.54 20.02
C GLN A 130 0.91 3.35 19.76
N LEU A 131 0.15 2.95 20.78
CA LEU A 131 -1.30 2.81 20.68
C LEU A 131 -1.96 4.15 20.34
N GLY A 132 -1.51 5.26 20.93
CA GLY A 132 -2.00 6.60 20.64
C GLY A 132 -1.85 6.96 19.16
N LEU A 133 -0.65 6.75 18.60
CA LEU A 133 -0.39 6.98 17.17
C LEU A 133 -1.24 6.07 16.28
N MET A 134 -1.33 4.78 16.62
CA MET A 134 -2.14 3.82 15.87
C MET A 134 -3.62 4.22 15.85
N LEU A 135 -4.18 4.65 16.98
CA LEU A 135 -5.57 5.12 17.06
C LEU A 135 -5.80 6.41 16.25
N GLN A 136 -4.84 7.34 16.27
CA GLN A 136 -4.91 8.53 15.42
C GLN A 136 -4.94 8.16 13.93
N LEU A 137 -4.07 7.25 13.48
CA LEU A 137 -4.09 6.77 12.10
C LEU A 137 -5.38 5.99 11.77
N LYS A 138 -5.91 5.20 12.70
CA LYS A 138 -7.22 4.54 12.48
C LYS A 138 -8.36 5.54 12.33
N ALA A 139 -8.32 6.68 13.03
CA ALA A 139 -9.29 7.75 12.82
C ALA A 139 -9.16 8.39 11.42
N VAL A 140 -7.93 8.61 10.95
CA VAL A 140 -7.65 9.09 9.58
C VAL A 140 -8.20 8.12 8.53
N GLU A 141 -7.91 6.82 8.68
CA GLU A 141 -8.40 5.78 7.77
C GLU A 141 -9.93 5.76 7.71
N ARG A 142 -10.61 5.81 8.87
CA ARG A 142 -12.07 5.82 8.94
C ARG A 142 -12.67 7.05 8.26
N SER A 143 -12.14 8.25 8.53
CA SER A 143 -12.60 9.47 7.85
C SER A 143 -12.31 9.45 6.35
N THR A 144 -11.21 8.81 5.93
CA THR A 144 -10.92 8.60 4.50
C THR A 144 -11.93 7.66 3.84
N ILE A 145 -12.27 6.57 4.51
CA ILE A 145 -13.28 5.60 4.04
C ILE A 145 -14.64 6.29 3.93
N GLU A 146 -15.06 7.05 4.95
CA GLU A 146 -16.30 7.84 4.94
C GLU A 146 -16.31 8.85 3.78
N ALA A 147 -15.21 9.59 3.58
CA ALA A 147 -15.06 10.51 2.47
C ALA A 147 -15.24 9.83 1.11
N ALA A 148 -14.66 8.64 0.93
CA ALA A 148 -14.74 7.88 -0.32
C ALA A 148 -16.12 7.25 -0.53
N ALA A 149 -16.72 6.68 0.52
CA ALA A 149 -18.01 5.97 0.44
C ALA A 149 -19.20 6.93 0.30
N GLU A 150 -19.13 8.08 0.96
CA GLU A 150 -20.23 9.06 1.03
C GLU A 150 -19.99 10.30 0.14
N HIS A 151 -18.85 10.34 -0.56
CA HIS A 151 -18.39 11.52 -1.29
C HIS A 151 -18.34 12.78 -0.39
N SER A 152 -18.03 12.60 0.89
CA SER A 152 -18.07 13.64 1.90
C SER A 152 -16.78 14.46 1.93
N ARG A 153 -16.90 15.71 1.47
CA ARG A 153 -15.81 16.68 1.54
C ARG A 153 -15.40 17.01 2.98
N GLU A 154 -16.35 17.02 3.91
CA GLU A 154 -16.08 17.25 5.32
C GLU A 154 -15.27 16.10 5.93
N ALA A 155 -15.62 14.85 5.62
CA ALA A 155 -14.85 13.68 6.05
C ALA A 155 -13.44 13.68 5.44
N ALA A 156 -13.29 14.08 4.17
CA ALA A 156 -11.99 14.22 3.52
C ALA A 156 -11.12 15.26 4.23
N LEU A 157 -11.69 16.43 4.54
CA LEU A 157 -11.00 17.47 5.30
C LEU A 157 -10.61 16.98 6.70
N ARG A 158 -11.51 16.25 7.37
CA ARG A 158 -11.25 15.67 8.69
C ARG A 158 -10.09 14.67 8.64
N ALA A 159 -10.06 13.78 7.65
CA ALA A 159 -8.98 12.82 7.46
C ALA A 159 -7.62 13.52 7.31
N LEU A 160 -7.55 14.53 6.44
CA LEU A 160 -6.33 15.32 6.24
C LEU A 160 -5.93 16.07 7.51
N ALA A 161 -6.88 16.71 8.22
CA ALA A 161 -6.60 17.47 9.42
C ALA A 161 -6.16 16.60 10.61
N LEU A 162 -6.57 15.33 10.67
CA LEU A 162 -6.14 14.37 11.69
C LEU A 162 -4.78 13.74 11.39
N HIS A 163 -4.31 13.80 10.14
CA HIS A 163 -3.09 13.10 9.73
C HIS A 163 -1.86 13.72 10.41
N PRO A 164 -0.99 12.93 11.08
CA PRO A 164 0.19 13.45 11.81
C PRO A 164 1.22 14.24 11.00
N LEU A 165 1.07 14.27 9.67
CA LEU A 165 1.97 14.96 8.74
C LEU A 165 1.35 16.26 8.18
N VAL A 166 0.17 16.64 8.67
CA VAL A 166 -0.55 17.83 8.25
C VAL A 166 -0.63 18.77 9.45
N ASP A 167 0.17 19.83 9.39
CA ASP A 167 0.46 20.69 10.53
C ASP A 167 -0.75 21.51 11.03
N SER A 168 -1.80 21.67 10.22
CA SER A 168 -2.99 22.43 10.61
C SER A 168 -4.21 22.14 9.74
N VAL A 169 -5.39 22.50 10.25
CA VAL A 169 -6.64 22.50 9.47
C VAL A 169 -6.54 23.42 8.25
N HIS A 170 -5.79 24.52 8.33
CA HIS A 170 -5.57 25.41 7.19
C HIS A 170 -4.76 24.72 6.08
N ALA A 171 -3.69 24.01 6.46
CA ALA A 171 -2.91 23.18 5.52
C ALA A 171 -3.78 22.08 4.91
N ALA A 172 -4.59 21.38 5.73
CA ALA A 172 -5.53 20.37 5.27
C ALA A 172 -6.52 20.90 4.21
N ARG A 173 -7.10 22.09 4.43
CA ARG A 173 -7.99 22.73 3.45
C ARG A 173 -7.26 22.99 2.14
N ARG A 174 -6.06 23.58 2.20
CA ARG A 174 -5.27 23.87 1.00
C ARG A 174 -4.94 22.61 0.20
N LEU A 175 -4.56 21.53 0.89
CA LEU A 175 -4.30 20.22 0.25
C LEU A 175 -5.55 19.67 -0.44
N LEU A 176 -6.71 19.75 0.24
CA LEU A 176 -7.97 19.27 -0.31
C LEU A 176 -8.41 20.07 -1.55
N GLU A 177 -8.30 21.40 -1.54
CA GLU A 177 -8.60 22.22 -2.72
C GLU A 177 -7.69 21.86 -3.90
N ALA A 178 -6.38 21.71 -3.64
CA ALA A 178 -5.41 21.38 -4.68
C ALA A 178 -5.67 19.99 -5.30
N ALA A 179 -6.12 19.03 -4.49
CA ALA A 179 -6.46 17.70 -4.98
C ALA A 179 -7.79 17.65 -5.78
N GLY A 180 -8.71 18.59 -5.54
CA GLY A 180 -10.02 18.65 -6.20
C GLY A 180 -10.05 19.41 -7.52
N GLN A 181 -8.96 20.10 -7.90
CA GLN A 181 -8.86 20.81 -9.17
C GLN A 181 -8.34 19.86 -10.26
N PRO A 182 -9.05 19.71 -11.40
CA PRO A 182 -8.46 19.04 -12.55
C PRO A 182 -7.19 19.80 -12.96
N ARG A 183 -6.06 19.09 -13.09
CA ARG A 183 -4.85 19.68 -13.65
C ARG A 183 -5.15 20.08 -15.10
N ALA A 184 -4.95 21.37 -15.39
CA ALA A 184 -5.15 21.97 -16.71
C ALA A 184 -4.15 21.45 -17.74
#